data_AF-A0A2E7A7B8-F1
#
_entry.id   AF-A0A2E7A7B8-F1
#
_cell.length_a   1.000
_cell.length_b   1.000
_cell.length_c   1.000
_cell.angle_alpha   90.00
_cell.angle_beta   90.00
_cell.angle_gamma   90.00
#
_symmetry.space_group_name_H-M   'P 1'
#
loop_
_entity.id
_entity.type
_entity.pdbx_description
1 polymer ?
#
loop_
_entity_poly.entity_id
_entity_poly.type
_entity_poly.pdbx_seq_one_letter_code
_entity_poly.pdbx_strand_id
1 'polypeptide(L)'
;MTEDPDETPTITLTEDRDGQVIEVNASHWTPDALSMALRDVLSQTSADASIWLDHPSEEIDLLLGRLGMTPQRDLFRMETSIPIKQRTDIATRSFVIGQDEAEWCEVNNRAFSWHREQSGWTVELLQERQQESWFDTEGFRIYEQEGRIAAFCWTKIHADENPPIGEVYVIAVDPDFHGLGLGRALTLAGYQHLEAAAITRAMLYVDADNAPAVNLYRDIGLEVEVVRRLYQQQNQAS
;
A
#
# COMPACT_ATOMS: atom_id res chain seq x y z
N MET A 1 -14.51 -2.89 15.99
CA MET A 1 -13.62 -4.07 16.06
C MET A 1 -14.49 -5.29 15.81
N THR A 2 -14.83 -5.50 14.55
CA THR A 2 -15.39 -6.75 14.05
C THR A 2 -14.19 -7.58 13.66
N GLU A 3 -13.80 -8.52 14.52
CA GLU A 3 -12.86 -9.58 14.12
C GLU A 3 -13.55 -10.36 12.98
N ASP A 4 -12.88 -10.48 11.84
CA ASP A 4 -13.33 -11.34 10.75
C ASP A 4 -12.96 -12.79 11.11
N PRO A 5 -13.92 -13.66 11.46
CA PRO A 5 -13.65 -14.98 12.02
C PRO A 5 -13.04 -15.97 11.01
N ASP A 6 -12.86 -15.58 9.74
CA ASP A 6 -12.27 -16.40 8.68
C ASP A 6 -10.78 -16.10 8.42
N GLU A 7 -10.17 -15.16 9.14
CA GLU A 7 -8.76 -14.80 8.92
C GLU A 7 -7.84 -15.87 9.52
N THR A 8 -7.48 -16.85 8.69
CA THR A 8 -6.54 -17.91 9.09
C THR A 8 -5.15 -17.29 9.25
N PRO A 9 -4.47 -17.50 10.38
CA PRO A 9 -3.14 -16.95 10.57
C PRO A 9 -2.15 -17.54 9.56
N THR A 10 -1.28 -16.68 9.02
CA THR A 10 -0.34 -17.02 7.97
C THR A 10 1.04 -16.44 8.25
N ILE A 11 2.07 -17.16 7.78
CA ILE A 11 3.40 -16.60 7.53
C ILE A 11 3.74 -16.90 6.08
N THR A 12 4.06 -15.87 5.31
CA THR A 12 4.51 -15.99 3.93
C THR A 12 5.86 -15.32 3.78
N LEU A 13 6.79 -15.96 3.06
CA LEU A 13 8.04 -15.32 2.67
C LEU A 13 7.88 -14.74 1.26
N THR A 14 8.15 -13.46 1.15
CA THR A 14 8.22 -12.71 -0.11
C THR A 14 9.59 -12.05 -0.23
N GLU A 15 9.84 -11.41 -1.37
CA GLU A 15 11.06 -10.65 -1.60
C GLU A 15 10.65 -9.31 -2.22
N ASP A 16 11.18 -8.22 -1.68
CA ASP A 16 11.06 -6.89 -2.25
C ASP A 16 12.45 -6.38 -2.68
N ARG A 17 12.53 -5.09 -3.01
CA ARG A 17 13.79 -4.47 -3.45
C ARG A 17 14.85 -4.32 -2.36
N ASP A 18 14.44 -4.36 -1.10
CA ASP A 18 15.27 -4.18 0.09
C ASP A 18 15.66 -5.52 0.73
N GLY A 19 15.00 -6.63 0.35
CA GLY A 19 15.41 -7.99 0.70
C GLY A 19 14.25 -8.93 0.97
N GLN A 20 14.49 -9.94 1.82
CA GLN A 20 13.46 -10.87 2.23
C GLN A 20 12.45 -10.20 3.17
N VAL A 21 11.17 -10.43 2.90
CA VAL A 21 10.07 -9.91 3.70
C VAL A 21 9.26 -11.08 4.23
N ILE A 22 8.99 -11.07 5.53
CA ILE A 22 8.14 -12.05 6.22
C ILE A 22 6.79 -11.35 6.48
N GLU A 23 5.78 -11.75 5.71
CA GLU A 23 4.41 -11.29 5.87
C GLU A 23 3.72 -12.15 6.92
N VAL A 24 3.23 -11.54 8.00
CA VAL A 24 2.65 -12.23 9.15
C VAL A 24 1.27 -11.70 9.45
N ASN A 25 0.27 -12.57 9.32
CA ASN A 25 -1.01 -12.39 9.96
C ASN A 25 -1.09 -13.33 11.16
N ALA A 26 -1.07 -12.76 12.36
CA ALA A 26 -1.09 -13.51 13.61
C ALA A 26 -2.50 -13.60 14.23
N SER A 27 -3.56 -13.29 13.46
CA SER A 27 -4.94 -13.37 13.93
C SER A 27 -5.19 -14.75 14.53
N HIS A 28 -5.74 -14.79 15.75
CA HIS A 28 -6.02 -16.00 16.51
C HIS A 28 -4.80 -16.84 16.96
N TRP A 29 -3.56 -16.44 16.69
CA TRP A 29 -2.40 -17.07 17.29
C TRP A 29 -2.16 -16.62 18.73
N THR A 30 -1.75 -17.56 19.57
CA THR A 30 -1.17 -17.20 20.87
C THR A 30 0.25 -16.65 20.67
N PRO A 31 0.74 -15.77 21.57
CA PRO A 31 2.12 -15.29 21.50
C PRO A 31 3.15 -16.44 21.41
N ASP A 32 2.97 -17.52 22.17
CA ASP A 32 3.89 -18.67 22.14
C ASP A 32 3.91 -19.37 20.77
N ALA A 33 2.74 -19.55 20.15
CA ALA A 33 2.63 -20.13 18.81
C ALA A 33 3.32 -19.25 17.76
N LEU A 34 3.10 -17.93 17.81
CA LEU A 34 3.75 -16.95 16.95
C LEU A 34 5.28 -16.98 17.11
N SER A 35 5.78 -16.97 18.36
CA SER A 35 7.22 -17.03 18.63
C SER A 35 7.85 -18.32 18.09
N MET A 36 7.19 -19.47 18.27
CA MET A 36 7.71 -20.73 17.74
C MET A 36 7.78 -20.72 16.21
N ALA A 37 6.72 -20.27 15.54
CA ALA A 37 6.67 -20.21 14.08
C ALA A 37 7.73 -19.23 13.52
N LEU A 38 7.86 -18.04 14.12
CA LEU A 38 8.83 -17.05 13.67
C LEU A 38 10.28 -17.47 13.92
N ARG A 39 10.59 -18.19 15.00
CA ARG A 39 11.96 -18.69 15.23
C ARG A 39 12.42 -19.62 14.12
N ASP A 40 11.54 -20.50 13.66
CA ASP A 40 11.86 -21.43 12.59
C ASP A 40 12.10 -20.68 11.27
N VAL A 41 11.20 -19.76 10.92
CA VAL A 41 11.32 -18.93 9.71
C VAL A 41 12.57 -18.06 9.77
N LEU A 42 12.81 -17.35 10.86
CA LEU A 42 13.98 -16.47 11.01
C LEU A 42 15.31 -17.22 10.96
N SER A 43 15.34 -18.51 11.30
CA SER A 43 16.55 -19.32 11.17
C SER A 43 16.91 -19.64 9.71
N GLN A 44 15.98 -19.41 8.79
CA GLN A 44 16.09 -19.71 7.36
C GLN A 44 16.15 -18.44 6.49
N THR A 45 16.00 -17.25 7.08
CA THR A 45 16.05 -15.96 6.38
C THR A 45 17.40 -15.26 6.50
N SER A 46 17.63 -14.29 5.63
CA SER A 46 18.79 -13.40 5.69
C SER A 46 18.76 -12.48 6.92
N ALA A 47 19.94 -11.96 7.31
CA ALA A 47 20.09 -11.11 8.50
C ALA A 47 19.52 -9.68 8.34
N ASP A 48 19.11 -9.33 7.13
CA ASP A 48 18.43 -8.09 6.77
C ASP A 48 16.93 -8.29 6.54
N ALA A 49 16.40 -9.49 6.81
CA ALA A 49 14.99 -9.77 6.66
C ALA A 49 14.13 -8.85 7.53
N SER A 50 13.02 -8.41 6.96
CA SER A 50 12.02 -7.59 7.65
C SER A 50 10.74 -8.38 7.90
N ILE A 51 9.96 -7.96 8.90
CA ILE A 51 8.67 -8.55 9.21
C ILE A 51 7.59 -7.48 9.06
N TRP A 52 6.59 -7.73 8.24
CA TRP A 52 5.32 -7.03 8.30
C TRP A 52 4.34 -7.86 9.11
N LEU A 53 3.84 -7.29 10.22
CA LEU A 53 2.90 -7.96 11.10
C LEU A 53 1.57 -7.19 11.14
N ASP A 54 0.49 -7.89 10.82
CA ASP A 54 -0.87 -7.38 10.98
C ASP A 54 -1.29 -7.41 12.46
N HIS A 55 -2.06 -6.40 12.88
CA HIS A 55 -2.61 -6.27 14.23
C HIS A 55 -1.55 -6.33 15.35
N PRO A 56 -0.52 -5.45 15.33
CA PRO A 56 0.50 -5.40 16.37
C PRO A 56 -0.09 -5.09 17.75
N SER A 57 0.59 -5.57 18.80
CA SER A 57 0.30 -5.25 20.18
C SER A 57 1.60 -5.12 20.98
N GLU A 58 1.55 -4.46 22.15
CA GLU A 58 2.71 -4.33 23.03
C GLU A 58 3.29 -5.69 23.44
N GLU A 59 2.44 -6.72 23.58
CA GLU A 59 2.88 -8.08 23.88
C GLU A 59 3.69 -8.68 22.72
N ILE A 60 3.22 -8.50 21.48
CA ILE A 60 3.94 -8.95 20.29
C ILE A 60 5.23 -8.15 20.08
N ASP A 61 5.23 -6.84 20.34
CA ASP A 61 6.44 -6.01 20.28
C ASP A 61 7.53 -6.55 21.22
N LEU A 62 7.17 -6.87 22.47
CA LEU A 62 8.10 -7.43 23.45
C LEU A 62 8.60 -8.82 23.04
N LEU A 63 7.73 -9.63 22.43
CA LEU A 63 8.08 -10.95 21.92
C LEU A 63 9.09 -10.87 20.77
N LEU A 64 8.81 -10.02 19.78
CA LEU A 64 9.69 -9.77 18.63
C LEU A 64 11.00 -9.13 19.08
N GLY A 65 10.96 -8.25 20.09
CA GLY A 65 12.15 -7.70 20.75
C GLY A 65 13.09 -8.79 21.29
N ARG A 66 12.56 -9.87 21.88
CA ARG A 66 13.38 -11.01 22.33
C ARG A 66 13.94 -11.85 21.19
N LEU A 67 13.38 -11.72 19.98
CA LEU A 67 13.90 -12.32 18.74
C LEU A 67 14.87 -11.38 18.01
N GLY A 68 15.23 -10.24 18.59
CA GLY A 68 16.17 -9.27 18.01
C GLY A 68 15.53 -8.37 16.96
N MET A 69 14.20 -8.28 16.92
CA MET A 69 13.45 -7.42 16.02
C MET A 69 13.00 -6.15 16.72
N THR A 70 13.01 -5.03 16.00
CA THR A 70 12.60 -3.72 16.53
C THR A 70 11.51 -3.11 15.65
N PRO A 71 10.42 -2.59 16.26
CA PRO A 71 9.36 -1.93 15.49
C PRO A 71 9.90 -0.64 14.87
N GLN A 72 9.51 -0.38 13.61
CA GLN A 72 9.99 0.77 12.84
C GLN A 72 8.87 1.76 12.56
N ARG A 73 7.85 1.32 11.81
CA ARG A 73 6.74 2.17 11.38
C ARG A 73 5.46 1.35 11.25
N ASP A 74 4.34 2.06 11.34
CA ASP A 74 3.02 1.51 11.10
C ASP A 74 2.51 1.95 9.73
N LEU A 75 1.88 1.01 9.02
CA LEU A 75 1.18 1.21 7.77
C LEU A 75 -0.30 0.90 8.02
N PHE A 76 -1.17 1.87 7.78
CA PHE A 76 -2.61 1.67 7.87
C PHE A 76 -3.14 1.13 6.55
N ARG A 77 -3.86 0.02 6.63
CA ARG A 77 -4.81 -0.40 5.59
C ARG A 77 -6.14 0.25 5.91
N MET A 78 -6.53 1.21 5.08
CA MET A 78 -7.79 1.92 5.24
C MET A 78 -8.81 1.40 4.23
N GLU A 79 -10.05 1.20 4.65
CA GLU A 79 -11.13 0.70 3.79
C GLU A 79 -12.37 1.58 3.79
N THR A 80 -13.19 1.44 2.74
CA THR A 80 -14.56 1.96 2.68
C THR A 80 -15.43 1.08 1.79
N SER A 81 -16.75 1.16 1.99
CA SER A 81 -17.70 0.75 0.95
C SER A 81 -17.75 1.79 -0.17
N ILE A 82 -17.94 1.32 -1.41
CA ILE A 82 -18.21 2.18 -2.57
C ILE A 82 -19.60 1.84 -3.15
N PRO A 83 -20.38 2.82 -3.66
CA PRO A 83 -19.98 4.17 -4.04
C PRO A 83 -19.73 5.11 -2.86
N ILE A 84 -18.68 5.93 -2.97
CA ILE A 84 -18.45 7.05 -2.04
C ILE A 84 -19.37 8.21 -2.43
N LYS A 85 -19.98 8.86 -1.43
CA LYS A 85 -20.91 9.99 -1.65
C LYS A 85 -20.26 11.18 -2.35
N GLN A 86 -19.00 11.42 -2.04
CA GLN A 86 -18.22 12.52 -2.62
C GLN A 86 -17.73 12.13 -4.01
N ARG A 87 -17.69 13.10 -4.92
CA ARG A 87 -17.32 12.91 -6.32
C ARG A 87 -16.30 13.96 -6.73
N THR A 88 -15.59 13.68 -7.81
CA THR A 88 -14.80 14.66 -8.54
C THR A 88 -15.27 14.72 -10.00
N ASP A 89 -15.08 15.90 -10.60
CA ASP A 89 -15.30 16.15 -12.03
C ASP A 89 -13.97 16.42 -12.76
N ILE A 90 -12.83 16.14 -12.10
CA ILE A 90 -11.52 16.31 -12.71
C ILE A 90 -11.40 15.40 -13.93
N ALA A 91 -11.07 15.98 -15.07
CA ALA A 91 -10.86 15.23 -16.29
C ALA A 91 -9.55 14.45 -16.17
N THR A 92 -9.63 13.12 -16.25
CA THR A 92 -8.45 12.23 -16.30
C THR A 92 -8.48 11.43 -17.59
N ARG A 93 -7.30 11.07 -18.09
CA ARG A 93 -7.13 10.10 -19.17
C ARG A 93 -6.54 8.80 -18.62
N SER A 94 -6.68 7.73 -19.38
CA SER A 94 -6.01 6.46 -19.09
C SER A 94 -4.51 6.57 -19.40
N PHE A 95 -3.71 5.75 -18.72
CA PHE A 95 -2.29 5.58 -19.01
C PHE A 95 -2.08 4.97 -20.39
N VAL A 96 -1.07 5.43 -21.12
CA VAL A 96 -0.76 4.98 -22.47
C VAL A 96 0.58 4.24 -22.48
N ILE A 97 0.49 2.92 -22.68
CA ILE A 97 1.66 2.03 -22.77
C ILE A 97 2.57 2.45 -23.92
N GLY A 98 3.87 2.50 -23.64
CA GLY A 98 4.94 2.90 -24.57
C GLY A 98 5.08 4.41 -24.76
N GLN A 99 4.36 5.22 -23.98
CA GLN A 99 4.41 6.68 -24.05
C GLN A 99 4.60 7.32 -22.67
N ASP A 100 3.82 6.91 -21.68
CA ASP A 100 3.76 7.58 -20.38
C ASP A 100 4.81 7.08 -19.37
N GLU A 101 5.49 5.95 -19.61
CA GLU A 101 6.33 5.29 -18.60
C GLU A 101 7.43 6.19 -18.04
N ALA A 102 8.16 6.88 -18.92
CA ALA A 102 9.29 7.70 -18.53
C ALA A 102 8.85 8.89 -17.67
N GLU A 103 7.83 9.62 -18.14
CA GLU A 103 7.29 10.78 -17.43
C GLU A 103 6.62 10.38 -16.11
N TRP A 104 5.87 9.27 -16.11
CA TRP A 104 5.29 8.74 -14.89
C TRP A 104 6.35 8.40 -13.84
N CYS A 105 7.46 7.76 -14.24
CA CYS A 105 8.56 7.44 -13.33
C CYS A 105 9.18 8.71 -12.74
N GLU A 106 9.36 9.77 -13.54
CA GLU A 106 9.85 11.07 -13.05
C GLU A 106 8.93 11.67 -11.99
N VAL A 107 7.62 11.74 -12.26
CA VAL A 107 6.61 12.26 -11.33
C VAL A 107 6.55 11.42 -10.05
N ASN A 108 6.49 10.09 -10.19
CA ASN A 108 6.45 9.17 -9.05
C ASN A 108 7.69 9.38 -8.15
N ASN A 109 8.88 9.37 -8.75
CA ASN A 109 10.13 9.49 -8.01
C ASN A 109 10.32 10.86 -7.35
N ARG A 110 9.78 11.93 -7.95
CA ARG A 110 9.77 13.27 -7.32
C ARG A 110 8.79 13.32 -6.14
N ALA A 111 7.56 12.84 -6.33
CA ALA A 111 6.52 12.84 -5.30
C ALA A 111 6.90 11.97 -4.09
N PHE A 112 7.57 10.85 -4.33
CA PHE A 112 8.02 9.89 -3.32
C PHE A 112 9.52 9.96 -3.04
N SER A 113 10.19 11.08 -3.34
CA SER A 113 11.66 11.22 -3.18
C SER A 113 12.19 10.92 -1.76
N TRP A 114 11.33 10.97 -0.76
CA TRP A 114 11.60 10.67 0.65
C TRP A 114 11.17 9.25 1.07
N HIS A 115 10.42 8.52 0.23
CA HIS A 115 9.81 7.24 0.59
C HIS A 115 10.69 6.06 0.17
N ARG A 116 11.19 5.31 1.16
CA ARG A 116 12.14 4.21 0.96
C ARG A 116 11.66 3.12 0.02
N GLU A 117 10.35 2.87 -0.07
CA GLU A 117 9.77 1.79 -0.89
C GLU A 117 9.11 2.27 -2.20
N GLN A 118 8.88 3.58 -2.37
CA GLN A 118 8.18 4.11 -3.57
C GLN A 118 8.99 5.10 -4.39
N SER A 119 10.13 5.56 -3.89
CA SER A 119 11.14 6.22 -4.74
C SER A 119 11.79 5.22 -5.70
N GLY A 120 12.44 5.68 -6.75
CA GLY A 120 13.35 4.85 -7.56
C GLY A 120 12.69 3.87 -8.52
N TRP A 121 11.44 4.09 -8.90
CA TRP A 121 10.82 3.37 -10.01
C TRP A 121 11.58 3.64 -11.32
N THR A 122 11.83 2.57 -12.07
CA THR A 122 12.37 2.65 -13.43
C THR A 122 11.31 2.22 -14.44
N VAL A 123 11.55 2.55 -15.71
CA VAL A 123 10.67 2.12 -16.81
C VAL A 123 10.57 0.60 -16.87
N GLU A 124 11.67 -0.10 -16.63
CA GLU A 124 11.72 -1.56 -16.61
C GLU A 124 10.86 -2.13 -15.48
N LEU A 125 10.96 -1.56 -14.28
CA LEU A 125 10.13 -1.99 -13.14
C LEU A 125 8.64 -1.73 -13.40
N LEU A 126 8.31 -0.60 -14.02
CA LEU A 126 6.94 -0.32 -14.45
C LEU A 126 6.46 -1.33 -15.48
N GLN A 127 7.26 -1.64 -16.49
CA GLN A 127 6.93 -2.63 -17.51
C GLN A 127 6.72 -4.03 -16.94
N GLU A 128 7.48 -4.42 -15.91
CA GLU A 128 7.21 -5.66 -15.17
C GLU A 128 5.83 -5.64 -14.53
N ARG A 129 5.44 -4.53 -13.87
CA ARG A 129 4.10 -4.41 -13.28
C ARG A 129 2.99 -4.35 -14.34
N GLN A 130 3.28 -3.86 -15.53
CA GLN A 130 2.34 -3.91 -16.67
C GLN A 130 2.08 -5.35 -17.17
N GLN A 131 2.94 -6.33 -16.85
CA GLN A 131 2.71 -7.74 -17.20
C GLN A 131 1.84 -8.49 -16.18
N GLU A 132 1.55 -7.89 -15.03
CA GLU A 132 0.73 -8.51 -14.02
C GLU A 132 -0.72 -8.67 -14.50
N SER A 133 -1.38 -9.76 -14.10
CA SER A 133 -2.75 -10.08 -14.54
C SER A 133 -3.81 -9.06 -14.08
N TRP A 134 -3.50 -8.27 -13.05
CA TRP A 134 -4.35 -7.22 -12.51
C TRP A 134 -4.16 -5.87 -13.22
N PHE A 135 -3.15 -5.72 -14.07
CA PHE A 135 -2.87 -4.45 -14.73
C PHE A 135 -4.01 -4.04 -15.67
N ASP A 136 -4.52 -2.84 -15.46
CA ASP A 136 -5.53 -2.21 -16.31
C ASP A 136 -5.17 -0.74 -16.56
N THR A 137 -5.02 -0.38 -17.84
CA THR A 137 -4.76 1.01 -18.25
C THR A 137 -5.91 1.94 -17.89
N GLU A 138 -7.15 1.46 -17.91
CA GLU A 138 -8.33 2.26 -17.58
C GLU A 138 -8.37 2.61 -16.08
N GLY A 139 -7.83 1.74 -15.23
CA GLY A 139 -7.62 1.97 -13.80
C GLY A 139 -6.42 2.87 -13.47
N PHE A 140 -5.61 3.20 -14.46
CA PHE A 140 -4.45 4.07 -14.30
C PHE A 140 -4.78 5.50 -14.75
N ARG A 141 -5.35 6.28 -13.83
CA ARG A 141 -5.89 7.62 -14.10
C ARG A 141 -4.79 8.67 -14.06
N ILE A 142 -4.54 9.33 -15.19
CA ILE A 142 -3.58 10.41 -15.34
C ILE A 142 -4.30 11.76 -15.40
N TYR A 143 -3.83 12.72 -14.60
CA TYR A 143 -4.20 14.12 -14.71
C TYR A 143 -3.04 14.92 -15.30
N GLU A 144 -3.33 15.58 -16.41
CA GLU A 144 -2.38 16.45 -17.09
C GLU A 144 -2.66 17.91 -16.81
N GLN A 145 -1.59 18.67 -16.60
CA GLN A 145 -1.65 20.12 -16.52
C GLN A 145 -0.40 20.68 -17.21
N GLU A 146 -0.58 21.75 -18.00
CA GLU A 146 0.52 22.40 -18.73
C GLU A 146 1.26 21.45 -19.70
N GLY A 147 0.55 20.43 -20.23
CA GLY A 147 1.09 19.49 -21.21
C GLY A 147 2.01 18.42 -20.62
N ARG A 148 1.97 18.22 -19.29
CA ARG A 148 2.71 17.18 -18.57
C ARG A 148 1.83 16.50 -17.52
N ILE A 149 2.23 15.32 -17.07
CA ILE A 149 1.63 14.60 -15.95
C ILE A 149 1.83 15.43 -14.68
N ALA A 150 0.72 15.87 -14.08
CA ALA A 150 0.73 16.63 -12.83
C ALA A 150 0.38 15.76 -11.62
N ALA A 151 -0.46 14.75 -11.83
CA ALA A 151 -0.85 13.78 -10.80
C ALA A 151 -1.35 12.49 -11.45
N PHE A 152 -1.34 11.39 -10.70
CA PHE A 152 -1.97 10.15 -11.12
C PHE A 152 -2.59 9.38 -9.95
N CYS A 153 -3.55 8.51 -10.27
CA CYS A 153 -4.08 7.49 -9.37
C CYS A 153 -4.17 6.16 -10.14
N TRP A 154 -3.36 5.20 -9.75
CA TRP A 154 -3.35 3.85 -10.29
C TRP A 154 -4.13 2.93 -9.37
N THR A 155 -5.21 2.35 -9.88
CA THR A 155 -6.03 1.40 -9.13
C THR A 155 -5.67 -0.05 -9.46
N LYS A 156 -5.93 -0.95 -8.53
CA LYS A 156 -5.81 -2.40 -8.68
C LYS A 156 -7.09 -3.08 -8.22
N ILE A 157 -7.46 -4.20 -8.84
CA ILE A 157 -8.59 -5.03 -8.38
C ILE A 157 -8.02 -6.38 -7.93
N HIS A 158 -8.29 -6.76 -6.68
CA HIS A 158 -8.00 -8.08 -6.14
C HIS A 158 -9.22 -8.97 -6.40
N ALA A 159 -9.18 -9.69 -7.52
CA ALA A 159 -10.31 -10.49 -8.02
C ALA A 159 -10.44 -11.86 -7.36
N ASP A 160 -9.40 -12.29 -6.66
CA ASP A 160 -9.31 -13.52 -5.86
C ASP A 160 -9.98 -13.38 -4.48
N GLU A 161 -10.19 -12.14 -4.03
CA GLU A 161 -10.97 -11.82 -2.84
C GLU A 161 -12.47 -12.02 -3.07
N ASN A 162 -13.21 -12.43 -2.04
CA ASN A 162 -14.65 -12.69 -2.12
C ASN A 162 -15.44 -11.97 -1.02
N PRO A 163 -16.11 -10.84 -1.32
CA PRO A 163 -16.23 -10.21 -2.65
C PRO A 163 -14.93 -9.50 -3.10
N PRO A 164 -14.72 -9.28 -4.41
CA PRO A 164 -13.56 -8.56 -4.92
C PRO A 164 -13.40 -7.18 -4.29
N ILE A 165 -12.17 -6.79 -4.01
CA ILE A 165 -11.83 -5.49 -3.41
C ILE A 165 -10.96 -4.67 -4.37
N GLY A 166 -11.33 -3.39 -4.51
CA GLY A 166 -10.55 -2.42 -5.27
C GLY A 166 -9.49 -1.77 -4.38
N GLU A 167 -8.39 -1.33 -4.97
CA GLU A 167 -7.31 -0.66 -4.28
C GLU A 167 -6.95 0.62 -5.03
N VAL A 168 -6.73 1.71 -4.29
CA VAL A 168 -5.91 2.82 -4.79
C VAL A 168 -4.45 2.42 -4.52
N TYR A 169 -3.83 1.81 -5.53
CA TYR A 169 -2.54 1.11 -5.41
C TYR A 169 -1.38 2.11 -5.31
N VAL A 170 -1.33 3.09 -6.22
CA VAL A 170 -0.39 4.22 -6.12
C VAL A 170 -1.09 5.51 -6.50
N ILE A 171 -0.94 6.52 -5.66
CA ILE A 171 -1.43 7.87 -5.91
C ILE A 171 -0.34 8.88 -5.62
N ALA A 172 -0.13 9.81 -6.54
CA ALA A 172 0.85 10.88 -6.36
C ALA A 172 0.44 12.16 -7.07
N VAL A 173 0.97 13.26 -6.54
CA VAL A 173 0.92 14.59 -7.15
C VAL A 173 2.36 15.06 -7.27
N ASP A 174 2.78 15.54 -8.43
CA ASP A 174 4.11 16.14 -8.59
C ASP A 174 4.23 17.35 -7.63
N PRO A 175 5.37 17.52 -6.94
CA PRO A 175 5.60 18.64 -6.03
C PRO A 175 5.28 20.02 -6.58
N ASP A 176 5.43 20.24 -7.89
CA ASP A 176 5.14 21.53 -8.54
C ASP A 176 3.63 21.86 -8.55
N PHE A 177 2.75 20.86 -8.36
CA PHE A 177 1.28 21.00 -8.36
C PHE A 177 0.64 20.70 -7.00
N HIS A 178 1.43 20.70 -5.92
CA HIS A 178 0.91 20.52 -4.55
C HIS A 178 0.02 21.69 -4.13
N GLY A 179 -0.86 21.44 -3.15
CA GLY A 179 -1.78 22.46 -2.62
C GLY A 179 -3.00 22.77 -3.49
N LEU A 180 -3.16 22.10 -4.64
CA LEU A 180 -4.29 22.27 -5.56
C LEU A 180 -5.47 21.32 -5.29
N GLY A 181 -5.41 20.52 -4.23
CA GLY A 181 -6.44 19.52 -3.90
C GLY A 181 -6.44 18.26 -4.79
N LEU A 182 -5.41 18.10 -5.64
CA LEU A 182 -5.32 17.00 -6.60
C LEU A 182 -5.28 15.61 -5.95
N GLY A 183 -4.68 15.46 -4.77
CA GLY A 183 -4.68 14.17 -4.05
C GLY A 183 -6.11 13.68 -3.79
N ARG A 184 -6.97 14.54 -3.22
CA ARG A 184 -8.38 14.20 -2.96
C ARG A 184 -9.12 13.91 -4.26
N ALA A 185 -8.94 14.80 -5.26
CA ALA A 185 -9.61 14.67 -6.53
C ALA A 185 -9.25 13.35 -7.22
N LEU A 186 -7.98 12.96 -7.25
CA LEU A 186 -7.57 11.72 -7.91
C LEU A 186 -7.91 10.46 -7.13
N THR A 187 -7.89 10.49 -5.80
CA THR A 187 -8.44 9.38 -4.99
C THR A 187 -9.91 9.13 -5.35
N LEU A 188 -10.72 10.20 -5.41
CA LEU A 188 -12.13 10.08 -5.80
C LEU A 188 -12.29 9.59 -7.23
N ALA A 189 -11.45 10.04 -8.17
CA ALA A 189 -11.47 9.56 -9.56
C ALA A 189 -11.17 8.05 -9.63
N GLY A 190 -10.20 7.56 -8.84
CA GLY A 190 -9.89 6.14 -8.72
C GLY A 190 -11.08 5.32 -8.18
N TYR A 191 -11.73 5.79 -7.11
CA TYR A 191 -12.92 5.10 -6.59
C TYR A 191 -14.13 5.17 -7.54
N GLN A 192 -14.29 6.25 -8.30
CA GLN A 192 -15.29 6.34 -9.36
C GLN A 192 -15.04 5.33 -10.48
N HIS A 193 -13.78 5.07 -10.84
CA HIS A 193 -13.42 4.01 -11.77
C HIS A 193 -13.74 2.62 -11.19
N LEU A 194 -13.34 2.35 -9.94
CA LEU A 194 -13.63 1.06 -9.28
C LEU A 194 -15.15 0.80 -9.16
N GLU A 195 -15.94 1.83 -8.83
CA GLU A 195 -17.40 1.75 -8.82
C GLU A 195 -17.97 1.42 -10.21
N ALA A 196 -17.44 2.03 -11.28
CA ALA A 196 -17.85 1.73 -12.64
C ALA A 196 -17.52 0.28 -13.04
N ALA A 197 -16.50 -0.33 -12.41
CA ALA A 197 -16.16 -1.75 -12.52
C ALA A 197 -16.99 -2.67 -11.60
N ALA A 198 -18.07 -2.15 -10.98
CA ALA A 198 -18.97 -2.87 -10.07
C ALA A 198 -18.30 -3.41 -8.78
N ILE A 199 -17.15 -2.86 -8.40
CA ILE A 199 -16.55 -3.10 -7.09
C ILE A 199 -17.40 -2.41 -6.02
N THR A 200 -17.50 -3.01 -4.84
CA THR A 200 -18.35 -2.52 -3.73
C THR A 200 -17.57 -2.21 -2.45
N ARG A 201 -16.31 -2.65 -2.37
CA ARG A 201 -15.37 -2.33 -1.29
C ARG A 201 -14.07 -1.86 -1.89
N ALA A 202 -13.45 -0.87 -1.28
CA ALA A 202 -12.15 -0.41 -1.70
C ALA A 202 -11.23 -0.12 -0.52
N MET A 203 -9.93 -0.24 -0.77
CA MET A 203 -8.90 -0.04 0.23
C MET A 203 -7.72 0.76 -0.30
N LEU A 204 -6.83 1.16 0.61
CA LEU A 204 -5.50 1.67 0.31
C LEU A 204 -4.57 1.42 1.49
N TYR A 205 -3.28 1.55 1.24
CA TYR A 205 -2.25 1.61 2.28
C TYR A 205 -1.68 3.02 2.42
N VAL A 206 -1.43 3.45 3.66
CA VAL A 206 -0.83 4.75 3.96
C VAL A 206 0.03 4.66 5.22
N ASP A 207 1.20 5.31 5.22
CA ASP A 207 2.00 5.45 6.43
C ASP A 207 1.20 6.12 7.54
N ALA A 208 1.23 5.54 8.75
CA ALA A 208 0.52 6.07 9.91
C ALA A 208 0.95 7.49 10.28
N ASP A 209 2.22 7.84 10.02
CA ASP A 209 2.80 9.16 10.28
C ASP A 209 2.45 10.20 9.21
N ASN A 210 1.84 9.78 8.08
CA ASN A 210 1.36 10.70 7.05
C ASN A 210 -0.01 11.27 7.43
N ALA A 211 -0.04 12.07 8.50
CA ALA A 211 -1.26 12.67 9.04
C ALA A 211 -2.09 13.44 7.98
N PRO A 212 -1.51 14.20 7.02
CA PRO A 212 -2.27 14.83 5.95
C PRO A 212 -3.04 13.84 5.08
N ALA A 213 -2.40 12.74 4.63
CA ALA A 213 -3.06 11.73 3.81
C ALA A 213 -4.10 10.94 4.62
N VAL A 214 -3.77 10.52 5.84
CA VAL A 214 -4.71 9.82 6.72
C VAL A 214 -5.96 10.65 6.99
N ASN A 215 -5.81 11.95 7.27
CA ASN A 215 -6.97 12.84 7.48
C ASN A 215 -7.80 13.01 6.20
N LEU A 216 -7.15 13.13 5.04
CA LEU A 216 -7.85 13.17 3.75
C LEU A 216 -8.67 11.90 3.52
N TYR A 217 -8.11 10.72 3.82
CA TYR A 217 -8.80 9.45 3.63
C TYR A 217 -9.98 9.27 4.59
N ARG A 218 -9.83 9.70 5.86
CA ARG A 218 -10.95 9.77 6.80
C ARG A 218 -12.04 10.71 6.31
N ASP A 219 -11.67 11.88 5.80
CA ASP A 219 -12.63 12.87 5.29
C ASP A 219 -13.44 12.38 4.08
N ILE A 220 -12.89 11.48 3.26
CA ILE A 220 -13.63 10.87 2.14
C ILE A 220 -14.43 9.63 2.56
N GLY A 221 -14.28 9.17 3.80
CA GLY A 221 -15.10 8.12 4.42
C GLY A 221 -14.38 6.79 4.66
N LEU A 222 -13.05 6.74 4.56
CA LEU A 222 -12.30 5.53 4.90
C LEU A 222 -12.03 5.44 6.40
N GLU A 223 -12.03 4.20 6.90
CA GLU A 223 -11.67 3.85 8.27
C GLU A 223 -10.41 2.98 8.28
N VAL A 224 -9.64 3.03 9.37
CA VAL A 224 -8.48 2.13 9.54
C VAL A 224 -9.01 0.77 9.94
N GLU A 225 -8.88 -0.22 9.06
CA GLU A 225 -9.29 -1.61 9.36
C GLU A 225 -8.13 -2.42 9.91
N VAL A 226 -6.95 -2.30 9.31
CA VAL A 226 -5.74 -3.04 9.73
C VAL A 226 -4.60 -2.06 9.99
N VAL A 227 -3.93 -2.24 11.12
CA VAL A 227 -2.61 -1.66 11.37
C VAL A 227 -1.58 -2.74 11.08
N ARG A 228 -0.67 -2.47 10.16
CA ARG A 228 0.47 -3.34 9.87
C ARG A 228 1.72 -2.68 10.43
N ARG A 229 2.58 -3.43 11.10
CA ARG A 229 3.83 -2.90 11.67
C ARG A 229 5.03 -3.55 11.03
N LEU A 230 5.94 -2.71 10.57
CA LEU A 230 7.24 -3.14 10.09
C LEU A 230 8.17 -3.35 11.28
N TYR A 231 8.79 -4.52 11.36
CA TYR A 231 9.91 -4.80 12.24
C TYR A 231 11.15 -5.10 11.40
N GLN A 232 12.29 -4.64 11.91
CA GLN A 232 13.59 -4.92 11.32
C GLN A 232 14.54 -5.46 12.36
N GLN A 233 15.47 -6.28 11.91
CA GLN A 233 16.51 -6.83 12.76
C GLN A 233 17.35 -5.70 13.35
N GLN A 234 17.58 -5.77 14.66
CA GLN A 234 18.37 -4.77 15.36
C GLN A 234 19.81 -4.88 14.85
N ASN A 235 20.29 -3.84 14.17
CA ASN A 235 21.69 -3.76 13.76
C ASN A 235 22.55 -3.92 15.02
N GLN A 236 23.27 -5.04 15.13
CA GLN A 236 24.32 -5.18 16.13
C GLN A 236 25.43 -4.21 15.74
N ALA A 237 25.40 -3.00 16.28
CA ALA A 237 26.57 -2.14 16.27
C ALA A 237 27.67 -2.92 17.01
N SER A 238 28.68 -3.33 16.24
CA SER A 238 29.92 -3.93 16.75
C SER A 238 30.70 -2.94 17.62
#